data_AF-A0A250XYK0-F1
#
_entry.id   AF-A0A250XYK0-F1
#
_cell.length_a   1.000
_cell.length_b   1.000
_cell.length_c   1.000
_cell.angle_alpha   90.00
_cell.angle_beta   90.00
_cell.angle_gamma   90.00
#
_symmetry.space_group_name_H-M   'P 1'
#
loop_
_entity.id
_entity.type
_entity.pdbx_description
1 polymer ?
#
loop_
_entity_poly.entity_id
_entity_poly.type
_entity_poly.pdbx_seq_one_letter_code
_entity_poly.pdbx_strand_id
1 'polypeptide(L)'
;MKNIGVLNYLKISLQHALYLLHHGMLEDANRNLSQAETWRYGEKSSSQEILINLVQAYKELLQYYTWSQKKMELSMLDEDDYAYSTKTRNMLSHSWKTSVHICALVKIPGVWDPFVKSYVEMLEFHGDQDGARKVLTNYAYDEKFPSNPNAHVYLYNFLKREKAPRAKLLSVLKILHELVPSHKLMLEFHKLLRKSEKEEHHKLGLVVLFRILDFAGCTKNITAWKYLAKYLRQILMENHLAWVQEEWNSRKNWWPIFHFSYFWAKSDWKEDRELACEKAFVAGILLGKGCRYFRYILKQDDQVLRKKIKQIKKSVKKYSVVSPGV
;
A
#
# COMPACT_ATOMS: atom_id res chain seq x y z
N MET A 1 13.10 -35.53 28.16
CA MET A 1 12.74 -34.15 28.57
C MET A 1 13.89 -33.15 28.50
N LYS A 2 15.05 -33.34 29.18
CA LYS A 2 16.14 -32.33 29.21
C LYS A 2 16.55 -31.73 27.85
N ASN A 3 16.61 -32.53 26.77
CA ASN A 3 17.00 -32.04 25.44
C ASN A 3 15.94 -31.15 24.76
N ILE A 4 14.66 -31.22 25.16
CA ILE A 4 13.57 -30.45 24.53
C ILE A 4 13.68 -28.96 24.87
N GLY A 5 14.12 -28.62 26.10
CA GLY A 5 14.40 -27.24 26.48
C GLY A 5 15.58 -26.64 25.71
N VAL A 6 16.63 -27.43 25.48
CA VAL A 6 17.82 -27.03 24.71
C VAL A 6 17.47 -26.78 23.23
N LEU A 7 16.69 -27.68 22.61
CA LEU A 7 16.21 -27.55 21.24
C LEU A 7 15.32 -26.32 21.03
N ASN A 8 14.50 -25.95 22.02
CA ASN A 8 13.57 -24.82 21.93
C ASN A 8 14.15 -23.49 22.43
N TYR A 9 15.39 -23.44 22.94
CA TYR A 9 15.92 -22.24 23.59
C TYR A 9 15.89 -20.99 22.69
N LEU A 10 16.28 -21.09 21.41
CA LEU A 10 16.18 -19.97 20.45
C LEU A 10 14.75 -19.47 20.28
N LYS A 11 13.78 -20.37 20.21
CA LYS A 11 12.36 -20.03 20.04
C LYS A 11 11.80 -19.32 21.27
N ILE A 12 12.16 -19.79 22.46
CA ILE A 12 11.77 -19.16 23.73
C ILE A 12 12.41 -17.77 23.86
N SER A 13 13.70 -17.64 23.55
CA SER A 13 14.38 -16.34 23.55
C SER A 13 13.80 -15.37 22.51
N LEU A 14 13.50 -15.81 21.29
CA LEU A 14 12.80 -14.98 20.30
C LEU A 14 11.44 -14.50 20.81
N GLN A 15 10.64 -15.38 21.41
CA GLN A 15 9.34 -15.01 21.99
C GLN A 15 9.50 -14.00 23.14
N HIS A 16 10.49 -14.18 24.01
CA HIS A 16 10.76 -13.26 25.11
C HIS A 16 11.30 -11.91 24.62
N ALA A 17 12.20 -11.90 23.64
CA ALA A 17 12.67 -10.67 23.01
C ALA A 17 11.52 -9.89 22.36
N LEU A 18 10.61 -10.55 21.63
CA LEU A 18 9.41 -9.92 21.06
C LEU A 18 8.48 -9.34 22.15
N TYR A 19 8.32 -10.03 23.29
CA TYR A 19 7.60 -9.50 24.45
C TYR A 19 8.27 -8.23 25.01
N LEU A 20 9.59 -8.25 25.19
CA LEU A 20 10.36 -7.11 25.70
C LEU A 20 10.30 -5.91 24.74
N LEU A 21 10.41 -6.15 23.43
CA LEU A 21 10.22 -5.13 22.39
C LEU A 21 8.83 -4.48 22.46
N HIS A 22 7.77 -5.28 22.67
CA HIS A 22 6.40 -4.77 22.77
C HIS A 22 6.20 -3.82 23.99
N HIS A 23 6.97 -4.03 25.06
CA HIS A 23 6.97 -3.19 26.26
C HIS A 23 8.04 -2.08 26.24
N GLY A 24 8.72 -1.85 25.11
CA GLY A 24 9.76 -0.83 24.97
C GLY A 24 11.08 -1.15 25.67
N MET A 25 11.27 -2.38 26.16
CA MET A 25 12.45 -2.83 26.91
C MET A 25 13.58 -3.27 25.96
N LEU A 26 14.06 -2.31 25.14
CA LEU A 26 14.97 -2.58 24.01
C LEU A 26 16.32 -3.18 24.43
N GLU A 27 16.94 -2.67 25.51
CA GLU A 27 18.22 -3.19 26.01
C GLU A 27 18.10 -4.59 26.60
N ASP A 28 16.96 -4.91 27.24
CA ASP A 28 16.69 -6.24 27.76
C ASP A 28 16.46 -7.24 26.61
N ALA A 29 15.77 -6.82 25.54
CA ALA A 29 15.64 -7.61 24.32
C ALA A 29 17.00 -7.88 23.65
N ASN A 30 17.86 -6.84 23.54
CA ASN A 30 19.21 -6.97 22.98
C ASN A 30 20.10 -7.92 23.81
N ARG A 31 20.02 -7.82 25.14
CA ARG A 31 20.73 -8.70 26.07
C ARG A 31 20.24 -10.15 25.95
N ASN A 32 18.93 -10.37 25.88
CA ASN A 32 18.35 -11.70 25.71
C ASN A 32 18.77 -12.35 24.37
N LEU A 33 18.70 -11.63 23.25
CA LEU A 33 19.12 -12.14 21.94
C LEU A 33 20.62 -12.41 21.88
N SER A 34 21.45 -11.59 22.54
CA SER A 34 22.91 -11.81 22.62
C SER A 34 23.28 -13.06 23.44
N GLN A 35 22.50 -13.39 24.47
CA GLN A 35 22.65 -14.66 25.20
C GLN A 35 22.21 -15.86 24.34
N ALA A 36 21.13 -15.71 23.57
CA ALA A 36 20.64 -16.75 22.67
C ALA A 36 21.63 -17.07 21.53
N GLU A 37 22.27 -16.06 20.95
CA GLU A 37 23.25 -16.22 19.86
C GLU A 37 24.50 -17.02 20.27
N THR A 38 25.00 -16.83 21.50
CA THR A 38 26.25 -17.44 21.98
C THR A 38 26.09 -18.90 22.45
N TRP A 39 24.86 -19.43 22.43
CA TRP A 39 24.55 -20.78 22.87
C TRP A 39 25.05 -21.85 21.89
N ARG A 40 25.54 -22.98 22.42
CA ARG A 40 26.09 -24.08 21.61
C ARG A 40 25.03 -25.14 21.32
N TYR A 41 24.78 -25.40 20.04
CA TYR A 41 23.66 -26.26 19.59
C TYR A 41 24.03 -27.68 19.16
N GLY A 42 25.32 -28.05 19.14
CA GLY A 42 25.76 -29.33 18.58
C GLY A 42 25.59 -29.34 17.05
N GLU A 43 25.18 -30.47 16.49
CA GLU A 43 24.82 -30.56 15.07
C GLU A 43 23.58 -29.70 14.77
N LYS A 44 23.67 -28.86 13.73
CA LYS A 44 22.61 -27.93 13.35
C LYS A 44 21.72 -28.54 12.26
N SER A 45 20.44 -28.65 12.53
CA SER A 45 19.42 -28.89 11.50
C SER A 45 19.07 -27.59 10.76
N SER A 46 18.55 -27.70 9.54
CA SER A 46 18.14 -26.56 8.70
C SER A 46 17.07 -25.67 9.37
N SER A 47 16.18 -26.24 10.17
CA SER A 47 15.18 -25.48 10.93
C SER A 47 15.80 -24.68 12.09
N GLN A 48 16.86 -25.20 12.71
CA GLN A 48 17.65 -24.45 13.71
C GLN A 48 18.47 -23.35 13.04
N GLU A 49 19.00 -23.56 11.84
CA GLU A 49 19.74 -22.53 11.09
C GLU A 49 18.84 -21.30 10.78
N ILE A 50 17.59 -21.53 10.38
CA ILE A 50 16.60 -20.45 10.22
C ILE A 50 16.35 -19.73 11.55
N LEU A 51 16.22 -20.45 12.67
CA LEU A 51 16.04 -19.83 14.00
C LEU A 51 17.27 -19.02 14.43
N ILE A 52 18.49 -19.49 14.15
CA ILE A 52 19.74 -18.75 14.42
C ILE A 52 19.75 -17.45 13.60
N ASN A 53 19.51 -17.55 12.29
CA ASN A 53 19.45 -16.39 11.39
C ASN A 53 18.39 -15.37 11.85
N LEU A 54 17.25 -15.82 12.37
CA LEU A 54 16.23 -14.95 12.96
C LEU A 54 16.72 -14.25 14.24
N VAL A 55 17.34 -14.95 15.18
CA VAL A 55 17.90 -14.35 16.42
C VAL A 55 18.90 -13.26 16.07
N GLN A 56 19.80 -13.54 15.12
CA GLN A 56 20.82 -12.61 14.68
C GLN A 56 20.22 -11.42 13.93
N ALA A 57 19.26 -11.65 13.02
CA ALA A 57 18.58 -10.55 12.32
C ALA A 57 17.75 -9.66 13.25
N TYR A 58 17.06 -10.21 14.27
CA TYR A 58 16.36 -9.40 15.27
C TYR A 58 17.32 -8.57 16.15
N LYS A 59 18.50 -9.11 16.45
CA LYS A 59 19.58 -8.38 17.15
C LYS A 59 20.15 -7.27 16.26
N GLU A 60 20.39 -7.53 14.99
CA GLU A 60 20.79 -6.50 14.01
C GLU A 60 19.70 -5.45 13.80
N LEU A 61 18.41 -5.82 13.86
CA LEU A 61 17.29 -4.87 13.77
C LEU A 61 17.22 -3.93 14.97
N LEU A 62 17.61 -4.38 16.16
CA LEU A 62 17.80 -3.53 17.34
C LEU A 62 18.96 -2.55 17.15
N GLN A 63 20.10 -3.03 16.62
CA GLN A 63 21.24 -2.16 16.32
C GLN A 63 20.91 -1.15 15.20
N TYR A 64 20.11 -1.54 14.19
CA TYR A 64 19.53 -0.66 13.18
C TYR A 64 18.66 0.43 13.81
N TYR A 65 17.84 0.10 14.81
CA TYR A 65 17.01 1.07 15.50
C TYR A 65 17.88 2.13 16.21
N THR A 66 18.90 1.71 16.95
CA THR A 66 19.88 2.62 17.57
C THR A 66 20.65 3.46 16.52
N TRP A 67 20.98 2.88 15.37
CA TRP A 67 21.58 3.60 14.24
C TRP A 67 20.63 4.63 13.63
N SER A 68 19.34 4.30 13.50
CA SER A 68 18.30 5.18 12.95
C SER A 68 18.02 6.38 13.87
N GLN A 69 18.07 6.19 15.19
CA GLN A 69 18.03 7.29 16.17
C GLN A 69 19.23 8.23 15.99
N LYS A 70 20.45 7.68 15.93
CA LYS A 70 21.69 8.47 15.69
C LYS A 70 21.68 9.18 14.34
N LYS A 71 21.09 8.57 13.30
CA LYS A 71 20.88 9.19 11.98
C LYS A 71 19.96 10.41 12.07
N MET A 72 18.89 10.32 12.87
CA MET A 72 17.97 11.43 13.11
C MET A 72 18.67 12.56 13.89
N GLU A 73 19.48 12.24 14.91
CA GLU A 73 20.31 13.21 15.62
C GLU A 73 21.33 13.90 14.70
N LEU A 74 21.99 13.15 13.80
CA LEU A 74 22.90 13.71 12.79
C LEU A 74 22.21 14.69 11.85
N SER A 75 20.95 14.43 11.47
CA SER A 75 20.18 15.33 10.59
C SER A 75 19.78 16.67 11.24
N MET A 76 20.12 16.87 12.51
CA MET A 76 19.92 18.13 13.26
C MET A 76 21.24 18.90 13.48
N LEU A 77 22.37 18.39 12.97
CA LEU A 77 23.67 19.05 13.01
C LEU A 77 23.95 19.76 11.67
N ASP A 78 24.80 20.77 11.71
CA ASP A 78 25.28 21.47 10.51
C ASP A 78 26.30 20.60 9.75
N GLU A 79 26.26 20.62 8.42
CA GLU A 79 27.13 19.76 7.58
C GLU A 79 28.60 20.19 7.64
N ASP A 80 28.87 21.46 7.92
CA ASP A 80 30.20 22.06 8.07
C ASP A 80 30.85 21.79 9.45
N ASP A 81 30.15 21.16 10.39
CA ASP A 81 30.71 20.82 11.71
C ASP A 81 31.74 19.66 11.60
N TYR A 82 32.94 19.87 12.13
CA TYR A 82 33.96 18.82 12.25
C TYR A 82 33.43 17.55 12.95
N ALA A 83 32.51 17.71 13.92
CA ALA A 83 31.85 16.61 14.60
C ALA A 83 30.91 15.82 13.67
N TYR A 84 30.30 16.44 12.67
CA TYR A 84 29.46 15.76 11.66
C TYR A 84 30.27 14.75 10.86
N SER A 85 31.43 15.17 10.32
CA SER A 85 32.31 14.29 9.52
C SER A 85 32.79 13.05 10.30
N THR A 86 33.12 13.22 11.58
CA THR A 86 33.65 12.16 12.45
C THR A 86 32.55 11.21 12.91
N LYS A 87 31.39 11.73 13.33
CA LYS A 87 30.23 10.92 13.71
C LYS A 87 29.72 10.11 12.52
N THR A 88 29.63 10.71 11.33
CA THR A 88 29.22 10.03 10.09
C THR A 88 30.17 8.87 9.72
N ARG A 89 31.50 9.07 9.78
CA ARG A 89 32.47 7.99 9.49
C ARG A 89 32.40 6.83 10.50
N ASN A 90 32.22 7.14 11.79
CA ASN A 90 32.01 6.11 12.82
C ASN A 90 30.68 5.37 12.64
N MET A 91 29.62 6.07 12.27
CA MET A 91 28.30 5.47 12.01
C MET A 91 28.31 4.55 10.78
N LEU A 92 28.98 4.95 9.69
CA LEU A 92 29.17 4.15 8.47
C LEU A 92 29.95 2.85 8.72
N SER A 93 30.99 2.89 9.55
CA SER A 93 31.79 1.68 9.83
C SER A 93 31.11 0.68 10.77
N HIS A 94 30.17 1.15 11.61
CA HIS A 94 29.38 0.29 12.49
C HIS A 94 28.24 -0.39 11.72
N SER A 95 27.48 0.33 10.90
CA SER A 95 26.33 -0.21 10.16
C SER A 95 26.69 -1.36 9.22
N TRP A 96 27.83 -1.29 8.53
CA TRP A 96 28.21 -2.30 7.54
C TRP A 96 28.54 -3.68 8.15
N LYS A 97 29.09 -3.71 9.37
CA LYS A 97 29.33 -4.95 10.14
C LYS A 97 28.04 -5.53 10.73
N THR A 98 27.01 -4.70 10.85
CA THR A 98 25.71 -4.94 11.51
C THR A 98 24.59 -5.29 10.50
N SER A 99 24.89 -5.42 9.21
CA SER A 99 23.88 -5.73 8.17
C SER A 99 24.00 -7.13 7.57
N VAL A 100 24.91 -7.96 8.07
CA VAL A 100 25.28 -9.24 7.43
C VAL A 100 24.20 -10.29 7.61
N HIS A 101 23.62 -10.42 8.82
CA HIS A 101 22.58 -11.41 9.09
C HIS A 101 21.22 -10.98 8.53
N ILE A 102 20.92 -9.69 8.48
CA ILE A 102 19.81 -9.11 7.73
C ILE A 102 19.97 -9.44 6.24
N CYS A 103 21.15 -9.22 5.64
CA CYS A 103 21.45 -9.58 4.25
C CYS A 103 21.30 -11.08 3.96
N ALA A 104 21.65 -11.93 4.93
CA ALA A 104 21.42 -13.37 4.84
C ALA A 104 19.93 -13.72 4.91
N LEU A 105 19.19 -13.17 5.88
CA LEU A 105 17.77 -13.44 6.08
C LEU A 105 16.91 -13.03 4.88
N VAL A 106 17.13 -11.85 4.30
CA VAL A 106 16.32 -11.37 3.16
C VAL A 106 16.53 -12.17 1.86
N LYS A 107 17.52 -13.07 1.81
CA LYS A 107 17.73 -14.04 0.71
C LYS A 107 16.99 -15.37 0.94
N ILE A 108 16.54 -15.63 2.16
CA ILE A 108 15.73 -16.82 2.50
C ILE A 108 14.28 -16.52 2.14
N PRO A 109 13.56 -17.39 1.41
CA PRO A 109 12.14 -17.22 1.14
C PRO A 109 11.30 -17.00 2.40
N GLY A 110 10.55 -15.89 2.44
CA GLY A 110 9.70 -15.52 3.56
C GLY A 110 9.16 -14.10 3.46
N VAL A 111 8.33 -13.68 4.43
CA VAL A 111 7.82 -12.30 4.54
C VAL A 111 8.66 -11.56 5.57
N TRP A 112 9.60 -10.74 5.09
CA TRP A 112 10.65 -10.09 5.88
C TRP A 112 10.55 -8.56 5.89
N ASP A 113 9.33 -8.03 5.82
CA ASP A 113 9.05 -6.60 5.62
C ASP A 113 9.88 -5.63 6.50
N PRO A 114 10.05 -5.85 7.83
CA PRO A 114 10.89 -4.97 8.65
C PRO A 114 12.37 -5.01 8.27
N PHE A 115 12.89 -6.21 7.98
CA PHE A 115 14.29 -6.45 7.64
C PHE A 115 14.63 -5.91 6.25
N VAL A 116 13.76 -6.14 5.26
CA VAL A 116 13.92 -5.61 3.89
C VAL A 116 13.94 -4.08 3.90
N LYS A 117 13.01 -3.44 4.62
CA LYS A 117 13.01 -1.97 4.74
C LYS A 117 14.30 -1.45 5.39
N SER A 118 14.73 -2.05 6.50
CA SER A 118 15.92 -1.63 7.23
C SER A 118 17.18 -1.79 6.38
N TYR A 119 17.30 -2.92 5.66
CA TYR A 119 18.45 -3.18 4.80
C TYR A 119 18.50 -2.23 3.60
N VAL A 120 17.36 -1.98 2.95
CA VAL A 120 17.26 -1.01 1.85
C VAL A 120 17.63 0.39 2.31
N GLU A 121 17.17 0.83 3.49
CA GLU A 121 17.54 2.15 4.03
C GLU A 121 19.04 2.26 4.36
N MET A 122 19.67 1.18 4.86
CA MET A 122 21.12 1.14 5.01
C MET A 122 21.82 1.25 3.64
N LEU A 123 21.44 0.43 2.65
CA LEU A 123 22.04 0.45 1.31
C LEU A 123 21.91 1.83 0.65
N GLU A 124 20.73 2.46 0.72
CA GLU A 124 20.50 3.83 0.23
C GLU A 124 21.39 4.85 0.95
N PHE A 125 21.60 4.73 2.27
CA PHE A 125 22.51 5.59 3.05
C PHE A 125 23.99 5.40 2.68
N HIS A 126 24.38 4.18 2.33
CA HIS A 126 25.73 3.85 1.86
C HIS A 126 25.96 4.18 0.37
N GLY A 127 24.94 4.68 -0.34
CA GLY A 127 25.00 4.99 -1.77
C GLY A 127 24.82 3.78 -2.70
N ASP A 128 24.59 2.57 -2.16
CA ASP A 128 24.38 1.34 -2.95
C ASP A 128 22.92 1.24 -3.46
N GLN A 129 22.60 2.11 -4.41
CA GLN A 129 21.29 2.17 -5.05
C GLN A 129 20.97 0.91 -5.87
N ASP A 130 21.98 0.26 -6.45
CA ASP A 130 21.77 -0.97 -7.23
C ASP A 130 21.59 -2.21 -6.33
N GLY A 131 22.27 -2.28 -5.19
CA GLY A 131 21.99 -3.24 -4.13
C GLY A 131 20.56 -3.07 -3.61
N ALA A 132 20.15 -1.85 -3.26
CA ALA A 132 18.78 -1.54 -2.83
C ALA A 132 17.74 -1.96 -3.89
N ARG A 133 17.97 -1.60 -5.16
CA ARG A 133 17.14 -2.00 -6.30
C ARG A 133 17.04 -3.52 -6.42
N LYS A 134 18.16 -4.24 -6.31
CA LYS A 134 18.23 -5.70 -6.43
C LYS A 134 17.46 -6.40 -5.32
N VAL A 135 17.64 -5.98 -4.06
CA VAL A 135 16.89 -6.52 -2.91
C VAL A 135 15.39 -6.36 -3.12
N LEU A 136 14.92 -5.16 -3.48
CA LEU A 136 13.50 -4.89 -3.70
C LEU A 136 12.93 -5.62 -4.92
N THR A 137 13.72 -5.79 -5.98
CA THR A 137 13.30 -6.50 -7.19
C THR A 137 13.12 -7.99 -6.90
N ASN A 138 14.10 -8.61 -6.23
CA ASN A 138 14.02 -10.02 -5.85
C ASN A 138 12.85 -10.26 -4.88
N TYR A 139 12.71 -9.44 -3.84
CA TYR A 139 11.65 -9.58 -2.83
C TYR A 139 10.23 -9.41 -3.42
N ALA A 140 10.09 -8.73 -4.56
CA ALA A 140 8.82 -8.55 -5.25
C ALA A 140 8.54 -9.56 -6.37
N TYR A 141 9.56 -10.25 -6.92
CA TYR A 141 9.42 -11.04 -8.16
C TYR A 141 10.07 -12.42 -8.15
N ASP A 142 10.88 -12.79 -7.16
CA ASP A 142 11.42 -14.15 -7.05
C ASP A 142 10.29 -15.11 -6.64
N GLU A 143 9.91 -16.01 -7.56
CA GLU A 143 8.79 -16.97 -7.40
C GLU A 143 8.98 -17.93 -6.20
N LYS A 144 10.18 -18.03 -5.64
CA LYS A 144 10.44 -18.79 -4.40
C LYS A 144 9.83 -18.11 -3.18
N PHE A 145 9.65 -16.79 -3.19
CA PHE A 145 9.12 -16.03 -2.08
C PHE A 145 7.58 -16.11 -2.04
N PRO A 146 6.96 -16.14 -0.86
CA PRO A 146 5.52 -16.08 -0.73
C PRO A 146 5.00 -14.74 -1.28
N SER A 147 3.83 -14.76 -1.93
CA SER A 147 3.21 -13.55 -2.49
C SER A 147 3.00 -12.49 -1.40
N ASN A 148 3.61 -11.32 -1.57
CA ASN A 148 3.58 -10.24 -0.61
C ASN A 148 3.24 -8.89 -1.28
N PRO A 149 2.05 -8.32 -1.03
CA PRO A 149 1.68 -6.99 -1.53
C PRO A 149 2.65 -5.88 -1.12
N ASN A 150 3.25 -5.96 0.09
CA ASN A 150 4.15 -4.94 0.60
C ASN A 150 5.44 -4.84 -0.21
N ALA A 151 5.94 -5.96 -0.75
CA ALA A 151 7.13 -5.97 -1.60
C ALA A 151 6.95 -5.07 -2.85
N HIS A 152 5.80 -5.18 -3.52
CA HIS A 152 5.47 -4.29 -4.65
C HIS A 152 5.29 -2.84 -4.22
N VAL A 153 4.77 -2.56 -3.02
CA VAL A 153 4.68 -1.20 -2.46
C VAL A 153 6.08 -0.60 -2.24
N TYR A 154 7.03 -1.38 -1.70
CA TYR A 154 8.39 -0.92 -1.47
C TYR A 154 9.13 -0.67 -2.78
N LEU A 155 9.08 -1.62 -3.72
CA LEU A 155 9.65 -1.49 -5.06
C LEU A 155 9.05 -0.28 -5.81
N TYR A 156 7.73 -0.08 -5.74
CA TYR A 156 7.07 1.07 -6.36
C TYR A 156 7.60 2.40 -5.82
N ASN A 157 7.68 2.54 -4.50
CA ASN A 157 8.13 3.79 -3.87
C ASN A 157 9.60 4.08 -4.19
N PHE A 158 10.46 3.06 -4.21
CA PHE A 158 11.86 3.18 -4.62
C PHE A 158 11.98 3.63 -6.08
N LEU A 159 11.33 2.91 -7.02
CA LEU A 159 11.34 3.26 -8.45
C LEU A 159 10.77 4.66 -8.72
N LYS A 160 9.82 5.12 -7.90
CA LYS A 160 9.26 6.48 -7.98
C LYS A 160 10.24 7.55 -7.52
N ARG A 161 11.04 7.31 -6.46
CA ARG A 161 12.15 8.21 -6.06
C ARG A 161 13.20 8.31 -7.16
N GLU A 162 13.56 7.16 -7.71
CA GLU A 162 14.50 6.95 -8.82
C GLU A 162 14.02 7.50 -10.19
N LYS A 163 12.86 8.17 -10.24
CA LYS A 163 12.25 8.71 -11.47
C LYS A 163 12.17 7.67 -12.60
N ALA A 164 11.97 6.39 -12.25
CA ALA A 164 12.02 5.28 -13.19
C ALA A 164 10.99 5.42 -14.32
N PRO A 165 11.27 4.84 -15.51
CA PRO A 165 10.36 4.91 -16.64
C PRO A 165 8.95 4.47 -16.28
N ARG A 166 7.98 5.27 -16.73
CA ARG A 166 6.57 5.14 -16.35
C ARG A 166 5.95 3.77 -16.67
N ALA A 167 6.49 3.04 -17.66
CA ALA A 167 6.14 1.66 -17.94
C ALA A 167 6.48 0.70 -16.77
N LYS A 168 7.64 0.87 -16.10
CA LYS A 168 8.03 0.09 -14.91
C LYS A 168 7.11 0.39 -13.73
N LEU A 169 6.76 1.66 -13.53
CA LEU A 169 5.80 2.07 -12.49
C LEU A 169 4.42 1.42 -12.71
N LEU A 170 3.94 1.38 -13.96
CA LEU A 170 2.68 0.73 -14.32
C LEU A 170 2.72 -0.79 -14.11
N SER A 171 3.83 -1.47 -14.44
CA SER A 171 3.92 -2.94 -14.27
C SER A 171 3.88 -3.36 -12.80
N VAL A 172 4.58 -2.66 -11.91
CA VAL A 172 4.54 -2.90 -10.45
C VAL A 172 3.13 -2.70 -9.91
N LEU A 173 2.47 -1.59 -10.26
CA LEU A 173 1.12 -1.29 -9.79
C LEU A 173 0.06 -2.23 -10.36
N LYS A 174 0.24 -2.76 -11.57
CA LYS A 174 -0.67 -3.77 -12.15
C LYS A 174 -0.68 -5.06 -11.31
N ILE A 175 0.48 -5.51 -10.82
CA ILE A 175 0.55 -6.70 -9.96
C ILE A 175 -0.06 -6.39 -8.59
N LEU A 176 0.28 -5.24 -7.99
CA LEU A 176 -0.33 -4.80 -6.73
C LEU A 176 -1.86 -4.64 -6.82
N HIS A 177 -2.39 -4.27 -8.00
CA HIS A 177 -3.82 -4.15 -8.25
C HIS A 177 -4.55 -5.50 -8.21
N GLU A 178 -3.95 -6.57 -8.73
CA GLU A 178 -4.55 -7.91 -8.64
C GLU A 178 -4.46 -8.47 -7.22
N LEU A 179 -3.40 -8.16 -6.47
CA LEU A 179 -3.24 -8.61 -5.09
C LEU A 179 -4.11 -7.83 -4.08
N VAL A 180 -4.16 -6.50 -4.19
CA VAL A 180 -4.88 -5.62 -3.25
C VAL A 180 -5.54 -4.44 -4.00
N PRO A 181 -6.72 -4.66 -4.64
CA PRO A 181 -7.37 -3.62 -5.45
C PRO A 181 -7.90 -2.42 -4.64
N SER A 182 -7.97 -2.53 -3.32
CA SER A 182 -8.33 -1.45 -2.39
C SER A 182 -7.13 -0.60 -1.93
N HIS A 183 -5.89 -0.96 -2.30
CA HIS A 183 -4.72 -0.29 -1.76
C HIS A 183 -4.65 1.19 -2.17
N LYS A 184 -4.16 2.07 -1.27
CA LYS A 184 -4.11 3.52 -1.48
C LYS A 184 -3.41 3.96 -2.78
N LEU A 185 -2.45 3.17 -3.26
CA LEU A 185 -1.74 3.42 -4.53
C LEU A 185 -2.63 3.23 -5.77
N MET A 186 -3.81 2.61 -5.68
CA MET A 186 -4.69 2.42 -6.83
C MET A 186 -5.26 3.74 -7.37
N LEU A 187 -5.40 4.77 -6.51
CA LEU A 187 -5.70 6.14 -6.96
C LEU A 187 -4.53 6.79 -7.69
N GLU A 188 -3.29 6.38 -7.43
CA GLU A 188 -2.11 6.79 -8.18
C GLU A 188 -1.98 5.99 -9.48
N PHE A 189 -2.29 4.69 -9.45
CA PHE A 189 -2.36 3.83 -10.63
C PHE A 189 -3.35 4.38 -11.66
N HIS A 190 -4.58 4.72 -11.25
CA HIS A 190 -5.55 5.42 -12.10
C HIS A 190 -4.98 6.70 -12.72
N LYS A 191 -4.26 7.54 -11.95
CA LYS A 191 -3.63 8.77 -12.50
C LYS A 191 -2.56 8.47 -13.54
N LEU A 192 -1.76 7.42 -13.35
CA LEU A 192 -0.75 7.00 -14.30
C LEU A 192 -1.37 6.40 -15.56
N LEU A 193 -2.41 5.57 -15.42
CA LEU A 193 -3.16 4.98 -16.52
C LEU A 193 -3.84 6.04 -17.40
N ARG A 194 -4.56 6.99 -16.78
CA ARG A 194 -5.26 8.08 -17.49
C ARG A 194 -4.32 9.01 -18.27
N LYS A 195 -3.06 9.17 -17.85
CA LYS A 195 -2.04 9.95 -18.58
C LYS A 195 -1.46 9.22 -19.80
N SER A 196 -1.97 8.04 -20.17
CA SER A 196 -1.40 7.21 -21.24
C SER A 196 -2.08 7.49 -22.57
N GLU A 197 -1.37 7.26 -23.65
CA GLU A 197 -1.94 7.29 -25.01
C GLU A 197 -2.59 5.95 -25.41
N LYS A 198 -2.54 4.94 -24.53
CA LYS A 198 -3.08 3.60 -24.78
C LYS A 198 -4.53 3.50 -24.29
N GLU A 199 -5.44 3.17 -25.20
CA GLU A 199 -6.86 2.90 -24.93
C GLU A 199 -7.05 1.81 -23.86
N GLU A 200 -6.27 0.73 -23.91
CA GLU A 200 -6.27 -0.34 -22.90
C GLU A 200 -6.01 0.19 -21.47
N HIS A 201 -5.10 1.16 -21.33
CA HIS A 201 -4.82 1.79 -20.05
C HIS A 201 -6.00 2.65 -19.58
N HIS A 202 -6.76 3.26 -20.49
CA HIS A 202 -7.96 4.02 -20.13
C HIS A 202 -9.07 3.12 -19.65
N LYS A 203 -9.33 2.02 -20.37
CA LYS A 203 -10.26 0.97 -19.95
C LYS A 203 -9.86 0.42 -18.57
N LEU A 204 -8.61 0.00 -18.37
CA LEU A 204 -8.10 -0.44 -17.07
C LEU A 204 -8.22 0.64 -15.99
N GLY A 205 -8.02 1.91 -16.33
CA GLY A 205 -8.19 3.05 -15.43
C GLY A 205 -9.61 3.23 -14.90
N LEU A 206 -10.62 2.70 -15.61
CA LEU A 206 -12.00 2.59 -15.13
C LEU A 206 -12.18 1.40 -14.20
N VAL A 207 -11.70 0.20 -14.60
CA VAL A 207 -11.73 -1.03 -13.78
C VAL A 207 -11.15 -0.79 -12.38
N VAL A 208 -10.00 -0.12 -12.30
CA VAL A 208 -9.32 0.23 -11.03
C VAL A 208 -10.24 1.06 -10.11
N LEU A 209 -11.00 2.02 -10.64
CA LEU A 209 -11.87 2.86 -9.83
C LEU A 209 -13.11 2.12 -9.32
N PHE A 210 -13.69 1.24 -10.15
CA PHE A 210 -14.75 0.33 -9.70
C PHE A 210 -14.21 -0.62 -8.61
N ARG A 211 -13.09 -1.29 -8.86
CA ARG A 211 -12.46 -2.23 -7.92
C ARG A 211 -12.06 -1.60 -6.58
N ILE A 212 -11.63 -0.33 -6.53
CA ILE A 212 -11.42 0.36 -5.24
C ILE A 212 -12.73 0.45 -4.46
N LEU A 213 -13.82 0.84 -5.12
CA LEU A 213 -15.11 1.13 -4.49
C LEU A 213 -15.89 -0.13 -4.10
N ASP A 214 -15.60 -1.27 -4.72
CA ASP A 214 -16.12 -2.58 -4.33
C ASP A 214 -15.83 -2.96 -2.86
N PHE A 215 -14.81 -2.38 -2.23
CA PHE A 215 -14.43 -2.67 -0.84
C PHE A 215 -15.14 -1.77 0.17
N ALA A 216 -15.68 -2.39 1.23
CA ALA A 216 -16.43 -1.70 2.29
C ALA A 216 -15.69 -0.50 2.92
N GLY A 217 -14.39 -0.64 3.18
CA GLY A 217 -13.54 0.43 3.73
C GLY A 217 -13.31 1.62 2.79
N CYS A 218 -13.66 1.51 1.51
CA CYS A 218 -13.53 2.56 0.50
C CYS A 218 -14.87 3.19 0.09
N THR A 219 -16.00 2.71 0.61
CA THR A 219 -17.37 3.21 0.31
C THR A 219 -17.56 4.72 0.51
N LYS A 220 -16.81 5.35 1.42
CA LYS A 220 -16.80 6.80 1.69
C LYS A 220 -15.56 7.54 1.16
N ASN A 221 -14.74 6.90 0.32
CA ASN A 221 -13.55 7.54 -0.25
C ASN A 221 -13.93 8.60 -1.31
N ILE A 222 -14.09 9.84 -0.87
CA ILE A 222 -14.43 11.00 -1.71
C ILE A 222 -13.52 11.15 -2.94
N THR A 223 -12.23 10.81 -2.83
CA THR A 223 -11.29 10.93 -3.96
C THR A 223 -11.57 9.88 -5.02
N ALA A 224 -11.86 8.63 -4.63
CA ALA A 224 -12.28 7.57 -5.55
C ALA A 224 -13.60 7.94 -6.26
N TRP A 225 -14.61 8.43 -5.52
CA TRP A 225 -15.88 8.87 -6.09
C TRP A 225 -15.73 10.06 -7.05
N LYS A 226 -14.95 11.09 -6.70
CA LYS A 226 -14.63 12.21 -7.59
C LYS A 226 -13.95 11.74 -8.88
N TYR A 227 -13.02 10.78 -8.79
CA TYR A 227 -12.35 10.25 -9.96
C TYR A 227 -13.30 9.43 -10.82
N LEU A 228 -14.13 8.55 -10.24
CA LEU A 228 -15.13 7.77 -10.98
C LEU A 228 -16.17 8.68 -11.67
N ALA A 229 -16.72 9.66 -10.95
CA ALA A 229 -17.68 10.61 -11.50
C ALA A 229 -17.11 11.44 -12.65
N LYS A 230 -15.87 11.95 -12.52
CA LYS A 230 -15.19 12.66 -13.60
C LYS A 230 -14.89 11.74 -14.79
N TYR A 231 -14.44 10.51 -14.52
CA TYR A 231 -13.93 9.63 -15.56
C TYR A 231 -15.04 8.94 -16.35
N LEU A 232 -16.14 8.51 -15.70
CA LEU A 232 -17.35 8.09 -16.39
C LEU A 232 -17.87 9.17 -17.34
N ARG A 233 -17.88 10.44 -16.91
CA ARG A 233 -18.31 11.56 -17.78
C ARG A 233 -17.43 11.70 -19.01
N GLN A 234 -16.11 11.52 -18.86
CA GLN A 234 -15.16 11.60 -19.97
C GLN A 234 -15.37 10.44 -20.95
N ILE A 235 -15.34 9.20 -20.46
CA ILE A 235 -15.54 7.96 -21.24
C ILE A 235 -16.87 7.98 -22.03
N LEU A 236 -17.94 8.48 -21.41
CA LEU A 236 -19.26 8.60 -22.05
C LEU A 236 -19.37 9.82 -23.01
N MET A 237 -18.48 10.81 -22.90
CA MET A 237 -18.33 11.88 -23.90
C MET A 237 -17.53 11.42 -25.12
N GLU A 238 -16.60 10.49 -24.91
CA GLU A 238 -15.77 9.83 -25.93
C GLU A 238 -16.48 8.61 -26.56
N ASN A 239 -17.78 8.41 -26.27
CA ASN A 239 -18.65 7.33 -26.76
C ASN A 239 -18.24 5.89 -26.38
N HIS A 240 -17.34 5.70 -25.41
CA HIS A 240 -16.89 4.38 -24.93
C HIS A 240 -17.90 3.73 -23.94
N LEU A 241 -19.18 3.69 -24.32
CA LEU A 241 -20.27 3.12 -23.50
C LEU A 241 -20.04 1.65 -23.11
N ALA A 242 -19.48 0.85 -24.03
CA ALA A 242 -19.25 -0.57 -23.84
C ALA A 242 -18.38 -0.87 -22.60
N TRP A 243 -17.32 -0.09 -22.36
CA TRP A 243 -16.44 -0.28 -21.20
C TRP A 243 -17.19 -0.05 -19.87
N VAL A 244 -18.10 0.92 -19.85
CA VAL A 244 -18.93 1.19 -18.66
C VAL A 244 -19.92 0.06 -18.43
N GLN A 245 -20.53 -0.46 -19.50
CA GLN A 245 -21.47 -1.59 -19.41
C GLN A 245 -20.78 -2.88 -18.95
N GLU A 246 -19.57 -3.16 -19.44
CA GLU A 246 -18.76 -4.33 -19.05
C GLU A 246 -18.48 -4.34 -17.53
N GLU A 247 -17.94 -3.24 -16.98
CA GLU A 247 -17.70 -3.11 -15.54
C GLU A 247 -19.00 -3.01 -14.71
N TRP A 248 -20.08 -2.47 -15.27
CA TRP A 248 -21.35 -2.34 -14.56
C TRP A 248 -22.13 -3.65 -14.49
N ASN A 249 -22.04 -4.51 -15.51
CA ASN A 249 -22.84 -5.72 -15.64
C ASN A 249 -22.58 -6.75 -14.52
N SER A 250 -21.35 -6.83 -14.01
CA SER A 250 -20.99 -7.67 -12.86
C SER A 250 -21.44 -7.10 -11.50
N ARG A 251 -21.81 -5.81 -11.46
CA ARG A 251 -22.10 -5.04 -10.23
C ARG A 251 -23.57 -4.71 -10.05
N LYS A 252 -24.35 -4.65 -11.13
CA LYS A 252 -25.76 -4.24 -11.16
C LYS A 252 -26.67 -4.90 -10.10
N ASN A 253 -26.38 -6.14 -9.69
CA ASN A 253 -27.20 -6.88 -8.71
C ASN A 253 -26.93 -6.49 -7.25
N TRP A 254 -25.78 -5.90 -6.92
CA TRP A 254 -25.36 -5.69 -5.52
C TRP A 254 -24.86 -4.27 -5.21
N TRP A 255 -24.16 -3.59 -6.13
CA TRP A 255 -23.78 -2.17 -5.99
C TRP A 255 -24.95 -1.23 -5.60
N PRO A 256 -26.19 -1.41 -6.13
CA PRO A 256 -27.29 -0.52 -5.79
C PRO A 256 -27.68 -0.58 -4.31
N ILE A 257 -27.62 -1.76 -3.69
CA ILE A 257 -27.89 -1.95 -2.27
C ILE A 257 -26.69 -1.46 -1.45
N PHE A 258 -25.47 -1.80 -1.89
CA PHE A 258 -24.21 -1.52 -1.21
C PHE A 258 -23.86 -0.03 -1.15
N HIS A 259 -24.11 0.74 -2.21
CA HIS A 259 -23.77 2.18 -2.29
C HIS A 259 -24.96 3.11 -2.40
N PHE A 260 -26.07 2.68 -3.01
CA PHE A 260 -27.14 3.56 -3.49
C PHE A 260 -28.51 3.29 -2.84
N SER A 261 -28.50 2.76 -1.62
CA SER A 261 -29.70 2.60 -0.81
C SER A 261 -30.26 3.95 -0.36
N TYR A 262 -31.55 3.99 -0.01
CA TYR A 262 -32.17 5.19 0.55
C TYR A 262 -31.60 5.58 1.93
N PHE A 263 -31.11 4.59 2.69
CA PHE A 263 -30.37 4.82 3.94
C PHE A 263 -29.05 5.55 3.67
N TRP A 264 -28.25 5.06 2.71
CA TRP A 264 -27.00 5.71 2.33
C TRP A 264 -27.21 7.12 1.80
N ALA A 265 -28.28 7.36 1.03
CA ALA A 265 -28.62 8.69 0.55
C ALA A 265 -28.82 9.71 1.69
N LYS A 266 -29.42 9.29 2.82
CA LYS A 266 -29.58 10.11 4.02
C LYS A 266 -28.26 10.29 4.80
N SER A 267 -27.52 9.20 5.04
CA SER A 267 -26.26 9.22 5.78
C SER A 267 -25.20 10.05 5.05
N ASP A 268 -24.95 9.77 3.77
CA ASP A 268 -24.00 10.53 2.95
C ASP A 268 -24.38 12.03 2.92
N TRP A 269 -25.66 12.38 2.71
CA TRP A 269 -26.06 13.80 2.67
C TRP A 269 -25.88 14.53 4.01
N LYS A 270 -26.07 13.83 5.14
CA LYS A 270 -25.86 14.40 6.48
C LYS A 270 -24.37 14.59 6.79
N GLU A 271 -23.53 13.64 6.38
CA GLU A 271 -22.11 13.59 6.75
C GLU A 271 -21.20 14.31 5.77
N ASP A 272 -21.37 14.09 4.46
CA ASP A 272 -20.58 14.68 3.38
C ASP A 272 -21.45 14.93 2.13
N ARG A 273 -21.97 16.16 2.02
CA ARG A 273 -22.79 16.59 0.88
C ARG A 273 -22.04 16.53 -0.46
N GLU A 274 -20.71 16.61 -0.44
CA GLU A 274 -19.91 16.53 -1.66
C GLU A 274 -19.84 15.09 -2.16
N LEU A 275 -19.55 14.13 -1.26
CA LEU A 275 -19.62 12.68 -1.51
C LEU A 275 -21.01 12.29 -2.03
N ALA A 276 -22.05 12.78 -1.37
CA ALA A 276 -23.43 12.51 -1.75
C ALA A 276 -23.75 13.00 -3.18
N CYS A 277 -23.19 14.14 -3.59
CA CYS A 277 -23.31 14.65 -4.95
C CYS A 277 -22.53 13.83 -5.99
N GLU A 278 -21.31 13.37 -5.70
CA GLU A 278 -20.55 12.50 -6.62
C GLU A 278 -21.23 11.12 -6.75
N LYS A 279 -21.63 10.51 -5.64
CA LYS A 279 -22.42 9.26 -5.63
C LYS A 279 -23.74 9.43 -6.37
N ALA A 280 -24.45 10.56 -6.21
CA ALA A 280 -25.67 10.82 -6.96
C ALA A 280 -25.41 10.92 -8.46
N PHE A 281 -24.32 11.57 -8.89
CA PHE A 281 -23.95 11.58 -10.30
C PHE A 281 -23.72 10.16 -10.83
N VAL A 282 -22.90 9.35 -10.16
CA VAL A 282 -22.62 7.97 -10.58
C VAL A 282 -23.88 7.10 -10.58
N ALA A 283 -24.70 7.17 -9.53
CA ALA A 283 -25.98 6.48 -9.45
C ALA A 283 -26.93 6.89 -10.58
N GLY A 284 -27.01 8.18 -10.91
CA GLY A 284 -27.84 8.67 -12.01
C GLY A 284 -27.36 8.18 -13.38
N ILE A 285 -26.04 8.03 -13.59
CA ILE A 285 -25.46 7.46 -14.80
C ILE A 285 -25.74 5.96 -14.91
N LEU A 286 -25.47 5.18 -13.85
CA LEU A 286 -25.49 3.71 -13.86
C LEU A 286 -26.89 3.09 -13.63
N LEU A 287 -27.75 3.74 -12.84
CA LEU A 287 -29.10 3.29 -12.49
C LEU A 287 -30.22 4.17 -13.05
N GLY A 288 -29.87 5.21 -13.82
CA GLY A 288 -30.82 6.14 -14.38
C GLY A 288 -31.53 7.04 -13.35
N LYS A 289 -32.44 7.88 -13.86
CA LYS A 289 -33.11 8.94 -13.08
C LYS A 289 -34.11 8.41 -12.04
N GLY A 290 -34.55 7.16 -12.17
CA GLY A 290 -35.49 6.51 -11.24
C GLY A 290 -34.88 6.09 -9.91
N CYS A 291 -33.54 6.01 -9.81
CA CYS A 291 -32.84 5.56 -8.62
C CYS A 291 -33.24 6.36 -7.36
N ARG A 292 -33.49 5.65 -6.25
CA ARG A 292 -33.94 6.27 -4.97
C ARG A 292 -32.89 7.23 -4.41
N TYR A 293 -31.60 6.87 -4.48
CA TYR A 293 -30.49 7.72 -4.05
C TYR A 293 -30.45 9.03 -4.85
N PHE A 294 -30.42 8.93 -6.17
CA PHE A 294 -30.43 10.07 -7.09
C PHE A 294 -31.62 11.01 -6.82
N ARG A 295 -32.83 10.46 -6.74
CA ARG A 295 -34.05 11.25 -6.45
C ARG A 295 -34.03 11.92 -5.08
N TYR A 296 -33.45 11.29 -4.05
CA TYR A 296 -33.33 11.89 -2.74
C TYR A 296 -32.38 13.10 -2.75
N ILE A 297 -31.16 12.94 -3.28
CA ILE A 297 -30.15 14.02 -3.33
C ILE A 297 -30.64 15.19 -4.19
N LEU A 298 -31.28 14.93 -5.33
CA LEU A 298 -31.79 15.98 -6.23
C LEU A 298 -33.02 16.76 -5.73
N LYS A 299 -33.63 16.31 -4.62
CA LYS A 299 -34.72 16.98 -3.90
C LYS A 299 -34.23 17.81 -2.71
N GLN A 300 -32.97 17.68 -2.29
CA GLN A 300 -32.43 18.50 -1.23
C GLN A 300 -32.26 19.93 -1.75
N ASP A 301 -32.77 20.92 -1.02
CA ASP A 301 -32.50 22.32 -1.32
C ASP A 301 -31.25 22.77 -0.57
N ASP A 302 -30.21 23.08 -1.32
CA ASP A 302 -28.93 23.56 -0.83
C ASP A 302 -28.46 24.65 -1.79
N GLN A 303 -28.40 25.89 -1.29
CA GLN A 303 -28.11 27.06 -2.12
C GLN A 303 -26.71 26.98 -2.77
N VAL A 304 -25.73 26.40 -2.06
CA VAL A 304 -24.34 26.26 -2.51
C VAL A 304 -24.24 25.19 -3.61
N LEU A 305 -24.89 24.04 -3.40
CA LEU A 305 -24.83 22.90 -4.32
C LEU A 305 -25.86 22.96 -5.45
N ARG A 306 -26.80 23.91 -5.45
CA ARG A 306 -27.84 24.11 -6.49
C ARG A 306 -27.28 24.11 -7.92
N LYS A 307 -26.11 24.72 -8.13
CA LYS A 307 -25.41 24.74 -9.44
C LYS A 307 -24.89 23.34 -9.82
N LYS A 308 -24.27 22.62 -8.87
CA LYS A 308 -23.77 21.24 -9.04
C LYS A 308 -24.93 20.27 -9.34
N ILE A 309 -26.02 20.36 -8.57
CA ILE A 309 -27.27 19.59 -8.74
C ILE A 309 -27.87 19.81 -10.13
N LYS A 310 -27.93 21.05 -10.64
CA LYS A 310 -28.39 21.35 -12.01
C LYS A 310 -27.47 20.71 -13.08
N GLN A 311 -26.16 20.79 -12.90
CA GLN A 311 -25.19 20.15 -13.82
C GLN A 311 -25.35 18.62 -13.83
N ILE A 312 -25.50 18.00 -12.66
CA ILE A 312 -25.76 16.55 -12.53
C ILE A 312 -27.03 16.15 -13.30
N LYS A 313 -28.15 16.87 -13.10
CA LYS A 313 -29.42 16.63 -13.84
C LYS A 313 -29.21 16.69 -15.37
N LYS A 314 -28.47 17.69 -15.88
CA LYS A 314 -28.18 17.85 -17.31
C LYS A 314 -27.30 16.71 -17.85
N SER A 315 -26.22 16.36 -17.15
CA SER A 315 -25.30 15.31 -17.58
C SER A 315 -25.96 13.92 -17.56
N VAL A 316 -26.71 13.58 -16.52
CA VAL A 316 -27.47 12.32 -16.46
C VAL A 316 -28.57 12.24 -17.51
N LYS A 317 -29.18 13.37 -17.92
CA LYS A 317 -30.11 13.37 -19.07
C LYS A 317 -29.41 13.02 -20.39
N LYS A 318 -28.12 13.34 -20.57
CA LYS A 318 -27.38 13.11 -21.82
C LYS A 318 -26.62 11.78 -21.86
N TYR A 319 -26.10 11.30 -20.74
CA TYR A 319 -25.11 10.21 -20.69
C TYR A 319 -25.50 9.01 -19.79
N SER A 320 -26.77 8.85 -19.41
CA SER A 320 -27.21 7.66 -18.66
C SER A 320 -27.00 6.39 -19.49
N VAL A 321 -26.42 5.34 -18.89
CA VAL A 321 -26.20 4.04 -19.56
C VAL A 321 -27.47 3.17 -19.58
N VAL A 322 -28.48 3.56 -18.81
CA VAL A 322 -29.82 2.96 -18.80
C VAL A 322 -30.70 3.71 -19.79
N SER A 323 -31.32 2.97 -20.72
CA SER A 323 -32.27 3.49 -21.70
C SER A 323 -33.43 4.23 -21.02
N PRO A 324 -33.90 5.36 -21.57
CA PRO A 324 -35.03 6.10 -21.02
C PRO A 324 -36.36 5.41 -21.35
N GLY A 325 -36.66 4.31 -20.63
CA GLY A 325 -37.96 3.62 -20.66
C GLY A 325 -37.84 2.13 -21.02
N VAL A 326 -38.24 1.29 -20.08
CA VAL A 326 -39.54 0.59 -20.19
C VAL A 326 -40.41 1.15 -19.05
#